data_AF-K4QSM6-F1
#
_entry.id   AF-K4QSM6-F1
#
_cell.length_a   1.000
_cell.length_b   1.000
_cell.length_c   1.000
_cell.angle_alpha   90.00
_cell.angle_beta   90.00
_cell.angle_gamma   90.00
#
_symmetry.space_group_name_H-M   'P 1'
#
loop_
_entity.id
_entity.type
_entity.pdbx_description
1 polymer ?
#
loop_
_entity_poly.entity_id
_entity_poly.type
_entity_poly.pdbx_seq_one_letter_code
_entity_poly.pdbx_strand_id
1 'polypeptide(L)'
;MGDSGGDEFRPGDVLRLECPFTETTVTSVCGSYVAVRWPWNEVDPQAQGFGWNGDHALPTPDSYEWDRSYFRTRPAEITLKPGDTCQVGMEPTIVHVTSVHHFDPPMVTGLLPRPACYLEALKQGESHDPDLEDQGYALDPVGGEPISIELLFRPYAFLHVGDEIGDQDGRAWRFDGAWVWHAFDGDRPSTPAWPLTLLFRNGEPPSPEDTAAVAQATETGNHEEELRRWTALTLARPSRVN
;
A
#
# COMPACT_ATOMS: atom_id res chain seq x y z
N MET A 1 13.07 14.30 -14.52
CA MET A 1 11.75 13.66 -14.57
C MET A 1 11.90 12.44 -13.68
N GLY A 2 11.75 12.67 -12.38
CA GLY A 2 12.00 11.65 -11.37
C GLY A 2 10.88 10.63 -11.47
N ASP A 3 11.25 9.36 -11.52
CA ASP A 3 10.34 8.24 -11.45
C ASP A 3 9.69 8.30 -10.05
N SER A 4 8.51 8.89 -9.97
CA SER A 4 7.68 8.87 -8.77
C SER A 4 7.16 7.44 -8.64
N GLY A 5 7.97 6.53 -8.12
CA GLY A 5 7.61 5.11 -7.95
C GLY A 5 6.30 4.88 -7.19
N GLY A 6 5.78 5.90 -6.48
CA GLY A 6 4.44 5.93 -5.89
C GLY A 6 3.27 5.97 -6.90
N ASP A 7 3.47 6.49 -8.12
CA ASP A 7 2.45 6.55 -9.18
C ASP A 7 2.15 5.17 -9.78
N GLU A 8 3.01 4.18 -9.51
CA GLU A 8 2.82 2.82 -9.96
C GLU A 8 1.75 2.09 -9.14
N PHE A 9 1.62 2.39 -7.84
CA PHE A 9 0.79 1.62 -6.90
C PHE A 9 -0.65 2.11 -6.81
N ARG A 10 -1.56 1.19 -6.46
CA ARG A 10 -3.00 1.46 -6.38
C ARG A 10 -3.63 0.77 -5.17
N PRO A 11 -4.71 1.34 -4.59
CA PRO A 11 -5.52 0.63 -3.60
C PRO A 11 -5.96 -0.75 -4.12
N GLY A 12 -5.80 -1.76 -3.28
CA GLY A 12 -6.06 -3.16 -3.61
C GLY A 12 -4.87 -3.94 -4.16
N ASP A 13 -3.76 -3.29 -4.53
CA ASP A 13 -2.52 -3.99 -4.87
C ASP A 13 -2.05 -4.87 -3.72
N VAL A 14 -1.57 -6.07 -4.04
CA VAL A 14 -0.94 -6.98 -3.09
C VAL A 14 0.55 -6.95 -3.33
N LEU A 15 1.30 -6.57 -2.30
CA LEU A 15 2.74 -6.36 -2.37
C LEU A 15 3.47 -7.34 -1.47
N ARG A 16 4.67 -7.75 -1.87
CA ARG A 16 5.67 -8.33 -0.99
C ARG A 16 6.73 -7.26 -0.71
N LEU A 17 6.92 -6.97 0.56
CA LEU A 17 7.89 -6.01 1.06
C LEU A 17 9.05 -6.74 1.74
N GLU A 18 10.27 -6.27 1.53
CA GLU A 18 11.45 -6.77 2.23
C GLU A 18 12.46 -5.63 2.43
N CYS A 19 13.05 -5.51 3.60
CA CYS A 19 14.12 -4.54 3.86
C CYS A 19 15.32 -5.25 4.51
N PRO A 20 16.51 -5.24 3.89
CA PRO A 20 17.69 -5.91 4.42
C PRO A 20 18.04 -5.42 5.83
N PHE A 21 18.36 -6.38 6.70
CA PHE A 21 18.81 -6.08 8.06
C PHE A 21 20.15 -5.31 8.04
N THR A 22 20.08 -4.04 8.40
CA THR A 22 21.20 -3.09 8.38
C THR A 22 21.66 -2.80 9.80
N GLU A 23 22.97 -2.83 10.03
CA GLU A 23 23.56 -2.56 11.34
C GLU A 23 23.23 -1.14 11.83
N THR A 24 22.92 -1.01 13.12
CA THR A 24 22.70 0.25 13.80
C THR A 24 22.98 0.14 15.30
N THR A 25 22.84 1.24 16.04
CA THR A 25 23.04 1.34 17.48
C THR A 25 21.72 1.66 18.19
N VAL A 26 21.48 0.98 19.31
CA VAL A 26 20.36 1.25 20.21
C VAL A 26 20.64 2.53 20.99
N THR A 27 19.76 3.53 20.90
CA THR A 27 19.95 4.83 21.56
C THR A 27 19.19 4.91 22.89
N SER A 28 18.04 4.27 23.00
CA SER A 28 17.28 4.18 24.25
C SER A 28 16.36 2.97 24.28
N VAL A 29 15.94 2.58 25.47
CA VAL A 29 14.97 1.51 25.69
C VAL A 29 13.98 2.00 26.75
N CYS A 30 12.69 1.82 26.48
CA CYS A 30 11.63 1.98 27.46
C CYS A 30 10.76 0.71 27.48
N GLY A 31 9.81 0.61 28.41
CA GLY A 31 9.06 -0.62 28.63
C GLY A 31 8.34 -1.16 27.38
N SER A 32 7.88 -0.28 26.49
CA SER A 32 7.14 -0.66 25.29
C SER A 32 7.91 -0.44 23.97
N TYR A 33 9.09 0.19 23.98
CA TYR A 33 9.82 0.52 22.75
C TYR A 33 11.34 0.41 22.91
N VAL A 34 12.01 0.10 21.81
CA VAL A 34 13.46 0.27 21.63
C VAL A 34 13.69 1.34 20.57
N ALA A 35 14.43 2.39 20.91
CA ALA A 35 14.86 3.38 19.94
C ALA A 35 16.22 3.00 19.36
N VAL A 36 16.34 3.05 18.05
CA VAL A 36 17.60 2.86 17.33
C VAL A 36 17.93 4.09 16.51
N ARG A 37 19.21 4.32 16.26
CA ARG A 37 19.62 5.30 15.25
C ARG A 37 19.09 4.82 13.90
N TRP A 38 18.26 5.61 13.22
CA TRP A 38 17.72 5.17 11.94
C TRP A 38 18.84 5.21 10.88
N PRO A 39 19.14 4.09 10.20
CA PRO A 39 20.36 4.01 9.40
C PRO A 39 20.24 4.64 8.01
N TRP A 40 19.02 4.95 7.57
CA TRP A 40 18.75 5.29 6.18
C TRP A 40 18.34 6.75 5.92
N ASN A 41 17.65 7.38 6.88
CA ASN A 41 17.13 8.74 6.71
C ASN A 41 17.93 9.74 7.52
N GLU A 42 17.99 10.97 7.02
CA GLU A 42 18.68 12.07 7.68
C GLU A 42 17.69 13.05 8.29
N VAL A 43 18.09 13.73 9.36
CA VAL A 43 17.26 14.81 9.93
C VAL A 43 17.16 15.95 8.92
N ASP A 44 15.96 16.43 8.64
CA ASP A 44 15.75 17.62 7.81
C ASP A 44 16.02 18.90 8.64
N PRO A 45 17.15 19.60 8.43
CA PRO A 45 17.47 20.79 9.21
C PRO A 45 16.56 21.99 8.88
N GLN A 46 15.81 21.92 7.78
CA GLN A 46 14.90 22.98 7.34
C GLN A 46 13.45 22.74 7.78
N ALA A 47 13.14 21.57 8.35
CA ALA A 47 11.80 21.24 8.82
C ALA A 47 11.48 21.99 10.12
N GLN A 48 10.87 23.17 9.98
CA GLN A 48 10.41 23.96 11.13
C GLN A 48 9.23 23.25 11.82
N GLY A 49 9.29 23.11 13.15
CA GLY A 49 8.22 22.50 13.94
C GLY A 49 8.26 20.97 14.02
N PHE A 50 9.20 20.33 13.33
CA PHE A 50 9.43 18.88 13.42
C PHE A 50 10.68 18.62 14.27
N GLY A 51 10.55 17.74 15.26
CA GLY A 51 11.60 17.45 16.25
C GLY A 51 12.27 16.11 16.09
N TRP A 52 12.19 15.47 14.91
CA TRP A 52 12.81 14.16 14.70
C TRP A 52 14.33 14.27 14.85
N ASN A 53 14.90 13.43 15.72
CA ASN A 53 16.29 13.51 16.17
C ASN A 53 17.22 12.46 15.50
N GLY A 54 16.69 11.76 14.49
CA GLY A 54 17.37 10.67 13.79
C GLY A 54 17.18 9.30 14.44
N ASP A 55 16.44 9.20 15.55
CA ASP A 55 16.11 7.92 16.17
C ASP A 55 14.71 7.45 15.77
N HIS A 56 14.55 6.14 15.57
CA HIS A 56 13.27 5.52 15.30
C HIS A 56 12.91 4.58 16.45
N ALA A 57 11.71 4.75 17.00
CA ALA A 57 11.20 3.88 18.07
C ALA A 57 10.50 2.67 17.45
N LEU A 58 11.03 1.47 17.72
CA LEU A 58 10.42 0.21 17.32
C LEU A 58 9.67 -0.36 18.52
N PRO A 59 8.40 -0.78 18.35
CA PRO A 59 7.63 -1.36 19.43
C PRO A 59 8.27 -2.66 19.90
N THR A 60 8.12 -2.97 21.18
CA THR A 60 8.37 -4.31 21.75
C THR A 60 7.09 -5.14 21.73
N PRO A 61 7.14 -6.47 21.96
CA PRO A 61 5.94 -7.31 22.04
C PRO A 61 4.89 -6.86 23.08
N ASP A 62 5.28 -6.06 24.08
CA ASP A 62 4.36 -5.52 25.09
C ASP A 62 3.64 -4.23 24.63
N SER A 63 4.00 -3.68 23.47
CA SER A 63 3.33 -2.51 22.89
C SER A 63 2.07 -2.89 22.13
N TYR A 64 1.02 -2.08 22.24
CA TYR A 64 -0.18 -2.21 21.40
C TYR A 64 0.11 -1.97 19.91
N GLU A 65 1.23 -1.33 19.58
CA GLU A 65 1.68 -1.05 18.21
C GLU A 65 2.58 -2.16 17.65
N TRP A 66 2.87 -3.21 18.43
CA TRP A 66 3.76 -4.29 18.01
C TRP A 66 3.40 -4.83 16.63
N ASP A 67 2.12 -5.15 16.42
CA ASP A 67 1.66 -5.71 15.16
C ASP A 67 1.56 -4.66 14.04
N ARG A 68 1.57 -3.36 14.36
CA ARG A 68 1.48 -2.26 13.39
C ARG A 68 2.80 -1.96 12.69
N SER A 69 3.94 -2.08 13.38
CA SER A 69 5.25 -1.88 12.74
C SER A 69 5.66 -3.13 11.94
N TYR A 70 6.31 -2.93 10.80
CA TYR A 70 6.83 -4.01 9.96
C TYR A 70 8.33 -4.24 10.17
N PHE A 71 9.02 -3.22 10.67
CA PHE A 71 10.44 -3.30 11.00
C PHE A 71 10.66 -4.04 12.32
N ARG A 72 11.75 -4.80 12.37
CA ARG A 72 12.20 -5.57 13.53
C ARG A 72 13.70 -5.46 13.70
N THR A 73 14.15 -5.77 14.90
CA THR A 73 15.56 -5.81 15.27
C THR A 73 16.10 -7.24 15.36
N ARG A 74 17.41 -7.38 15.15
CA ARG A 74 18.20 -8.58 15.44
C ARG A 74 19.43 -8.18 16.25
N PRO A 75 19.65 -8.71 17.48
CA PRO A 75 18.72 -9.52 18.29
C PRO A 75 17.38 -8.83 18.57
N ALA A 76 16.39 -9.60 19.02
CA ALA A 76 15.03 -9.10 19.28
C ALA A 76 15.00 -7.98 20.33
N GLU A 77 14.02 -7.09 20.21
CA GLU A 77 13.92 -5.80 20.90
C GLU A 77 14.03 -5.95 22.43
N ILE A 78 13.36 -6.97 22.97
CA ILE A 78 13.30 -7.24 24.42
C ILE A 78 14.66 -7.58 25.05
N THR A 79 15.67 -7.89 24.23
CA THR A 79 17.01 -8.26 24.70
C THR A 79 18.00 -7.11 24.65
N LEU A 80 17.64 -6.03 23.95
CA LEU A 80 18.53 -4.90 23.66
C LEU A 80 18.64 -3.93 24.83
N LYS A 81 19.80 -3.27 24.91
CA LYS A 81 20.10 -2.22 25.87
C LYS A 81 20.66 -0.98 25.17
N PRO A 82 20.54 0.21 25.77
CA PRO A 82 21.19 1.41 25.23
C PRO A 82 22.69 1.20 25.01
N GLY A 83 23.18 1.56 23.83
CA GLY A 83 24.57 1.38 23.41
C GLY A 83 24.87 0.06 22.71
N ASP A 84 23.94 -0.90 22.68
CA ASP A 84 24.13 -2.16 21.94
C ASP A 84 24.14 -1.92 20.43
N THR A 85 24.94 -2.70 19.71
CA THR A 85 24.84 -2.84 18.25
C THR A 85 23.77 -3.88 17.92
N CYS A 86 22.85 -3.55 17.02
CA CYS A 86 21.85 -4.47 16.49
C CYS A 86 21.73 -4.28 14.97
N GLN A 87 20.86 -5.07 14.33
CA GLN A 87 20.45 -4.84 12.95
C GLN A 87 18.96 -4.52 12.92
N VAL A 88 18.54 -3.61 12.05
CA VAL A 88 17.13 -3.29 11.80
C VAL A 88 16.77 -3.59 10.34
N GLY A 89 15.62 -4.20 10.12
CA GLY A 89 15.14 -4.56 8.79
C GLY A 89 13.70 -5.05 8.84
N MET A 90 13.22 -5.55 7.72
CA MET A 90 11.88 -6.11 7.55
C MET A 90 12.03 -7.44 6.82
N GLU A 91 11.59 -8.52 7.47
CA GLU A 91 11.47 -9.82 6.80
C GLU A 91 10.46 -9.74 5.65
N PRO A 92 10.52 -10.65 4.67
CA PRO A 92 9.50 -10.75 3.62
C PRO A 92 8.08 -10.72 4.20
N THR A 93 7.36 -9.64 3.91
CA THR A 93 6.04 -9.36 4.47
C THR A 93 5.06 -9.11 3.33
N ILE A 94 3.98 -9.89 3.29
CA ILE A 94 2.89 -9.68 2.33
C ILE A 94 1.92 -8.66 2.92
N VAL A 95 1.59 -7.64 2.14
CA VAL A 95 0.64 -6.59 2.50
C VAL A 95 -0.33 -6.33 1.37
N HIS A 96 -1.43 -5.64 1.66
CA HIS A 96 -2.28 -5.03 0.64
C HIS A 96 -2.44 -3.53 0.88
N VAL A 97 -2.37 -2.77 -0.21
CA VAL A 97 -2.46 -1.31 -0.19
C VAL A 97 -3.92 -0.90 0.06
N THR A 98 -4.14 -0.07 1.07
CA THR A 98 -5.46 0.49 1.38
C THR A 98 -5.63 1.88 0.76
N SER A 99 -4.57 2.66 0.72
CA SER A 99 -4.58 4.03 0.20
C SER A 99 -3.21 4.42 -0.34
N VAL A 100 -3.21 5.39 -1.25
CA VAL A 100 -2.00 5.99 -1.80
C VAL A 100 -2.15 7.50 -1.65
N HIS A 101 -1.18 8.14 -1.01
CA HIS A 101 -1.14 9.57 -0.80
C HIS A 101 0.02 10.15 -1.58
N HIS A 102 -0.25 11.20 -2.37
CA HIS A 102 0.76 11.91 -3.15
C HIS A 102 0.93 13.32 -2.60
N PHE A 103 2.19 13.76 -2.54
CA PHE A 103 2.57 15.06 -2.01
C PHE A 103 3.38 15.81 -3.06
N ASP A 104 2.77 16.83 -3.67
CA ASP A 104 3.44 17.81 -4.52
C ASP A 104 3.14 19.23 -4.01
N PRO A 105 4.11 19.91 -3.36
CA PRO A 105 5.49 19.49 -3.16
C PRO A 105 5.64 18.34 -2.13
N PRO A 106 6.78 17.62 -2.10
CA PRO A 106 7.07 16.58 -1.11
C PRO A 106 6.85 17.06 0.33
N MET A 107 6.27 16.20 1.15
CA MET A 107 5.81 16.55 2.48
C MET A 107 6.98 16.78 3.44
N VAL A 108 6.89 17.84 4.25
CA VAL A 108 7.87 18.11 5.31
C VAL A 108 7.50 17.24 6.53
N THR A 109 8.35 16.29 6.87
CA THR A 109 8.12 15.34 8.00
C THR A 109 9.18 15.43 9.09
N GLY A 110 10.25 16.21 8.87
CA GLY A 110 11.46 16.19 9.69
C GLY A 110 12.49 15.15 9.24
N LEU A 111 12.16 14.31 8.25
CA LEU A 111 13.03 13.30 7.67
C LEU A 111 13.43 13.69 6.23
N LEU A 112 14.65 13.32 5.83
CA LEU A 112 15.14 13.31 4.45
C LEU A 112 15.41 11.87 3.99
N PRO A 113 15.10 11.51 2.73
CA PRO A 113 14.40 12.34 1.74
C PRO A 113 12.96 12.68 2.19
N ARG A 114 12.45 13.84 1.74
CA ARG A 114 11.05 14.20 2.00
C ARG A 114 10.15 13.30 1.17
N PRO A 115 9.15 12.65 1.78
CA PRO A 115 8.27 11.75 1.04
C PRO A 115 7.44 12.51 0.02
N ALA A 116 7.50 12.06 -1.23
CA ALA A 116 6.59 12.49 -2.29
C ALA A 116 5.34 11.60 -2.35
N CYS A 117 5.38 10.43 -1.70
CA CYS A 117 4.28 9.48 -1.66
C CYS A 117 4.28 8.70 -0.34
N TYR A 118 3.09 8.31 0.13
CA TYR A 118 2.93 7.23 1.10
C TYR A 118 1.96 6.18 0.59
N LEU A 119 2.33 4.92 0.78
CA LEU A 119 1.42 3.79 0.70
C LEU A 119 0.98 3.44 2.12
N GLU A 120 -0.31 3.48 2.40
CA GLU A 120 -0.82 2.81 3.60
C GLU A 120 -1.15 1.37 3.24
N ALA A 121 -0.67 0.45 4.06
CA ALA A 121 -0.86 -0.96 3.84
C ALA A 121 -1.28 -1.70 5.12
N LEU A 122 -1.94 -2.84 4.91
CA LEU A 122 -2.32 -3.78 5.96
C LEU A 122 -1.65 -5.13 5.73
N LYS A 123 -1.24 -5.81 6.80
CA LYS A 123 -0.59 -7.11 6.70
C LYS A 123 -1.55 -8.18 6.17
N GLN A 124 -0.98 -9.24 5.62
CA GLN A 124 -1.74 -10.46 5.34
C GLN A 124 -2.52 -10.92 6.59
N GLY A 125 -3.81 -11.19 6.43
CA GLY A 125 -4.74 -11.59 7.47
C GLY A 125 -5.55 -10.44 8.08
N GLU A 126 -5.16 -9.19 7.83
CA GLU A 126 -5.89 -8.01 8.31
C GLU A 126 -6.89 -7.55 7.25
N SER A 127 -8.11 -7.20 7.64
CA SER A 127 -9.07 -6.55 6.75
C SER A 127 -9.26 -5.11 7.19
N HIS A 128 -9.46 -4.20 6.25
CA HIS A 128 -9.71 -2.80 6.58
C HIS A 128 -10.99 -2.64 7.40
N ASP A 129 -10.89 -1.99 8.55
CA ASP A 129 -11.99 -1.62 9.43
C ASP A 129 -12.16 -0.10 9.40
N PRO A 130 -13.27 0.42 8.83
CA PRO A 130 -13.48 1.85 8.69
C PRO A 130 -13.71 2.56 10.05
N ASP A 131 -13.98 1.81 11.13
CA ASP A 131 -14.16 2.37 12.46
C ASP A 131 -12.81 2.55 13.21
N LEU A 132 -11.70 2.09 12.63
CA LEU A 132 -10.37 2.21 13.21
C LEU A 132 -9.54 3.29 12.50
N GLU A 133 -9.27 4.38 13.21
CA GLU A 133 -8.25 5.35 12.82
C GLU A 133 -6.86 4.71 12.91
N ASP A 134 -6.01 4.96 11.90
CA ASP A 134 -4.61 4.52 11.82
C ASP A 134 -4.40 2.99 11.91
N GLN A 135 -5.25 2.20 11.26
CA GLN A 135 -5.06 0.74 11.19
C GLN A 135 -3.82 0.34 10.36
N GLY A 136 -3.56 1.08 9.28
CA GLY A 136 -2.50 0.79 8.32
C GLY A 136 -1.12 1.24 8.78
N TYR A 137 -0.08 0.70 8.13
CA TYR A 137 1.28 1.19 8.22
C TYR A 137 1.60 2.01 6.98
N ALA A 138 2.00 3.28 7.17
CA ALA A 138 2.44 4.15 6.10
C ALA A 138 3.93 3.92 5.78
N LEU A 139 4.24 3.70 4.51
CA LEU A 139 5.61 3.56 4.01
C LEU A 139 5.84 4.46 2.79
N ASP A 140 7.04 5.02 2.68
CA ASP A 140 7.48 5.74 1.49
C ASP A 140 8.16 4.75 0.52
N PRO A 141 7.56 4.46 -0.65
CA PRO A 141 8.14 3.50 -1.60
C PRO A 141 9.45 3.99 -2.24
N VAL A 142 9.74 5.30 -2.18
CA VAL A 142 10.95 5.92 -2.70
C VAL A 142 11.78 6.59 -1.60
N GLY A 143 11.51 6.20 -0.34
CA GLY A 143 12.16 6.73 0.86
C GLY A 143 13.64 6.39 0.97
N GLY A 144 14.23 6.72 2.11
CA GLY A 144 15.63 6.37 2.40
C GLY A 144 15.80 4.87 2.64
N GLU A 145 14.76 4.23 3.19
CA GLU A 145 14.72 2.82 3.50
C GLU A 145 14.87 1.96 2.23
N PRO A 146 15.82 1.01 2.16
CA PRO A 146 16.05 0.17 0.99
C PRO A 146 15.04 -0.98 0.92
N ILE A 147 13.75 -0.62 0.86
CA ILE A 147 12.64 -1.57 0.77
C ILE A 147 12.56 -2.09 -0.66
N SER A 148 12.70 -3.39 -0.84
CA SER A 148 12.29 -4.08 -2.06
C SER A 148 10.78 -4.27 -2.03
N ILE A 149 10.11 -3.82 -3.10
CA ILE A 149 8.67 -3.90 -3.27
C ILE A 149 8.38 -4.70 -4.54
N GLU A 150 7.69 -5.84 -4.40
CA GLU A 150 7.26 -6.69 -5.51
C GLU A 150 5.73 -6.69 -5.58
N LEU A 151 5.17 -6.30 -6.73
CA LEU A 151 3.73 -6.42 -7.00
C LEU A 151 3.37 -7.88 -7.28
N LEU A 152 2.69 -8.52 -6.32
CA LEU A 152 2.24 -9.91 -6.46
C LEU A 152 0.93 -10.01 -7.25
N PHE A 153 0.03 -9.04 -7.05
CA PHE A 153 -1.27 -9.04 -7.71
C PHE A 153 -1.91 -7.64 -7.72
N ARG A 154 -2.51 -7.28 -8.87
CA ARG A 154 -3.37 -6.10 -9.02
C ARG A 154 -4.75 -6.56 -9.49
N PRO A 155 -5.80 -6.40 -8.68
CA PRO A 155 -7.17 -6.64 -9.11
C PRO A 155 -7.51 -5.79 -10.33
N TYR A 156 -8.11 -6.40 -11.35
CA TYR A 156 -8.54 -5.69 -12.57
C TYR A 156 -7.41 -4.90 -13.25
N ALA A 157 -6.19 -5.47 -13.32
CA ALA A 157 -5.01 -4.79 -13.87
C ALA A 157 -5.19 -4.23 -15.31
N PHE A 158 -6.18 -4.70 -16.04
CA PHE A 158 -6.56 -4.25 -17.39
C PHE A 158 -7.41 -2.96 -17.40
N LEU A 159 -7.80 -2.42 -16.24
CA LEU A 159 -8.59 -1.19 -16.10
C LEU A 159 -7.81 -0.06 -15.43
N HIS A 160 -8.25 1.17 -15.71
CA HIS A 160 -7.86 2.40 -15.05
C HIS A 160 -9.03 2.98 -14.27
N VAL A 161 -8.75 3.61 -13.13
CA VAL A 161 -9.77 4.35 -12.37
C VAL A 161 -10.41 5.39 -13.29
N GLY A 162 -11.74 5.43 -13.30
CA GLY A 162 -12.54 6.27 -14.19
C GLY A 162 -12.88 5.65 -15.54
N ASP A 163 -12.39 4.45 -15.88
CA ASP A 163 -12.82 3.74 -17.09
C ASP A 163 -14.34 3.50 -17.05
N GLU A 164 -15.00 3.81 -18.16
CA GLU A 164 -16.41 3.48 -18.37
C GLU A 164 -16.49 2.23 -19.24
N ILE A 165 -17.23 1.23 -18.76
CA ILE A 165 -17.31 -0.09 -19.37
C ILE A 165 -18.75 -0.52 -19.59
N GLY A 166 -18.98 -1.27 -20.65
CA GLY A 166 -20.20 -2.03 -20.89
C GLY A 166 -19.99 -3.48 -20.45
N ASP A 167 -21.01 -4.07 -19.84
CA ASP A 167 -21.00 -5.47 -19.45
C ASP A 167 -21.74 -6.36 -20.47
N GLN A 168 -21.70 -7.68 -20.29
CA GLN A 168 -22.34 -8.64 -21.21
C GLN A 168 -23.85 -8.42 -21.35
N ASP A 169 -24.51 -7.91 -20.32
CA ASP A 169 -25.95 -7.68 -20.29
C ASP A 169 -26.32 -6.31 -20.90
N GLY A 170 -25.34 -5.56 -21.42
CA GLY A 170 -25.52 -4.26 -22.06
C GLY A 170 -25.64 -3.11 -21.07
N ARG A 171 -25.31 -3.33 -19.80
CA ARG A 171 -25.33 -2.32 -18.74
C ARG A 171 -24.01 -1.57 -18.70
N ALA A 172 -24.06 -0.27 -18.42
CA ALA A 172 -22.89 0.60 -18.36
C ALA A 172 -22.44 0.86 -16.91
N TRP A 173 -21.14 0.89 -16.70
CA TRP A 173 -20.51 1.01 -15.39
C TRP A 173 -19.29 1.94 -15.44
N ARG A 174 -18.98 2.56 -14.30
CA ARG A 174 -17.69 3.21 -14.03
C ARG A 174 -16.89 2.37 -13.04
N PHE A 175 -15.62 2.14 -13.35
CA PHE A 175 -14.66 1.50 -12.46
C PHE A 175 -13.92 2.55 -11.63
N ASP A 176 -14.15 2.58 -10.31
CA ASP A 176 -13.56 3.61 -9.43
C ASP A 176 -12.39 3.07 -8.57
N GLY A 177 -12.04 1.81 -8.75
CA GLY A 177 -10.92 1.18 -8.05
C GLY A 177 -11.22 -0.27 -7.72
N ALA A 178 -10.26 -0.93 -7.06
CA ALA A 178 -10.44 -2.31 -6.65
C ALA A 178 -11.74 -2.46 -5.83
N TRP A 179 -12.65 -3.29 -6.33
CA TRP A 179 -13.95 -3.60 -5.73
C TRP A 179 -15.00 -2.48 -5.74
N VAL A 180 -14.67 -1.31 -6.32
CA VAL A 180 -15.56 -0.15 -6.38
C VAL A 180 -16.13 -0.01 -7.80
N TRP A 181 -17.40 -0.39 -7.96
CA TRP A 181 -18.12 -0.36 -9.22
C TRP A 181 -19.38 0.50 -9.10
N HIS A 182 -19.60 1.38 -10.07
CA HIS A 182 -20.78 2.26 -10.11
C HIS A 182 -21.55 2.06 -11.40
N ALA A 183 -22.77 1.52 -11.31
CA ALA A 183 -23.65 1.42 -12.47
C ALA A 183 -24.30 2.77 -12.80
N PHE A 184 -24.39 3.11 -14.08
CA PHE A 184 -24.98 4.39 -14.52
C PHE A 184 -26.51 4.45 -14.40
N ASP A 185 -27.17 3.30 -14.29
CA ASP A 185 -28.63 3.21 -14.14
C ASP A 185 -29.13 3.34 -12.70
N GLY A 186 -28.23 3.44 -11.71
CA GLY A 186 -28.56 3.65 -10.30
C GLY A 186 -29.17 2.43 -9.59
N ASP A 187 -29.17 1.27 -10.24
CA ASP A 187 -29.63 0.02 -9.62
C ASP A 187 -28.68 -0.46 -8.50
N ARG A 188 -29.14 -1.39 -7.66
CA ARG A 188 -28.44 -1.82 -6.43
C ARG A 188 -26.97 -2.21 -6.66
N PRO A 189 -26.10 -2.05 -5.64
CA PRO A 189 -24.71 -2.46 -5.70
C PRO A 189 -24.59 -3.91 -6.16
N SER A 190 -23.95 -4.07 -7.31
CA SER A 190 -23.69 -5.33 -8.00
C SER A 190 -22.37 -5.19 -8.75
N THR A 191 -21.92 -6.25 -9.39
CA THR A 191 -20.67 -6.28 -10.16
C THR A 191 -20.99 -6.52 -11.63
N PRO A 192 -20.22 -5.97 -12.57
CA PRO A 192 -20.52 -6.11 -14.00
C PRO A 192 -20.42 -7.57 -14.44
N ALA A 193 -21.31 -7.98 -15.35
CA ALA A 193 -21.27 -9.29 -16.00
C ALA A 193 -20.17 -9.32 -17.07
N TRP A 194 -19.26 -10.28 -16.97
CA TRP A 194 -18.17 -10.43 -17.95
C TRP A 194 -18.65 -11.17 -19.20
N PRO A 195 -18.05 -10.94 -20.39
CA PRO A 195 -16.91 -10.07 -20.65
C PRO A 195 -17.26 -8.57 -20.63
N LEU A 196 -16.23 -7.74 -20.45
CA LEU A 196 -16.37 -6.28 -20.40
C LEU A 196 -15.92 -5.67 -21.74
N THR A 197 -16.57 -4.58 -22.12
CA THR A 197 -16.20 -3.74 -23.27
C THR A 197 -15.83 -2.35 -22.76
N LEU A 198 -14.62 -1.88 -23.06
CA LEU A 198 -14.23 -0.51 -22.74
C LEU A 198 -14.99 0.49 -23.63
N LEU A 199 -15.75 1.41 -23.02
CA LEU A 199 -16.55 2.42 -23.71
C LEU A 199 -15.83 3.76 -23.77
N PHE A 200 -15.27 4.20 -22.65
CA PHE A 200 -14.50 5.44 -22.53
C PHE A 200 -13.32 5.24 -21.57
N ARG A 201 -12.23 5.93 -21.87
CA ARG A 201 -11.06 6.06 -21.00
C ARG A 201 -10.72 7.54 -20.89
N ASN A 202 -10.66 8.06 -19.66
CA ASN A 202 -10.44 9.49 -19.41
C ASN A 202 -11.44 10.42 -20.12
N GLY A 203 -12.69 9.96 -20.30
CA GLY A 203 -13.74 10.72 -21.01
C GLY A 203 -13.60 10.75 -22.53
N GLU A 204 -12.62 10.04 -23.10
CA GLU A 204 -12.41 9.94 -24.54
C GLU A 204 -12.70 8.52 -25.04
N PRO A 205 -13.09 8.36 -26.33
CA PRO A 205 -13.21 7.03 -26.93
C PRO A 205 -11.87 6.29 -26.83
N PRO A 206 -11.86 5.02 -26.38
CA PRO A 206 -10.63 4.27 -26.18
C PRO A 206 -9.95 3.95 -27.51
N SER A 207 -8.64 3.72 -27.44
CA SER A 207 -7.92 3.18 -28.60
C SER A 207 -8.40 1.74 -28.89
N PRO A 208 -8.34 1.27 -30.15
CA PRO A 208 -8.66 -0.12 -30.48
C PRO A 208 -7.82 -1.15 -29.69
N GLU A 209 -6.59 -0.78 -29.34
CA GLU A 209 -5.69 -1.60 -28.53
C GLU A 209 -6.21 -1.75 -27.09
N ASP A 210 -6.63 -0.65 -26.47
CA ASP A 210 -7.20 -0.67 -25.12
C ASP A 210 -8.48 -1.49 -25.05
N THR A 211 -9.37 -1.32 -26.03
CA THR A 211 -10.61 -2.11 -26.12
C THR A 211 -10.31 -3.60 -26.28
N ALA A 212 -9.35 -3.96 -27.13
CA ALA A 212 -8.96 -5.35 -27.34
C ALA A 212 -8.33 -5.97 -26.08
N ALA A 213 -7.51 -5.21 -25.36
CA ALA A 213 -6.88 -5.66 -24.11
C ALA A 213 -7.93 -5.97 -23.03
N VAL A 214 -8.91 -5.09 -22.83
CA VAL A 214 -10.01 -5.32 -21.86
C VAL A 214 -10.87 -6.52 -22.28
N ALA A 215 -11.24 -6.61 -23.56
CA ALA A 215 -12.05 -7.72 -24.06
C ALA A 215 -11.32 -9.06 -23.89
N GLN A 216 -10.03 -9.13 -24.22
CA GLN A 216 -9.22 -10.33 -24.07
C GLN A 216 -9.07 -10.72 -22.59
N ALA A 217 -8.81 -9.75 -21.70
CA ALA A 217 -8.62 -10.01 -20.28
C ALA A 217 -9.89 -10.52 -19.58
N THR A 218 -11.07 -10.21 -20.14
CA THR A 218 -12.37 -10.55 -19.57
C THR A 218 -13.13 -11.62 -20.35
N GLU A 219 -12.53 -12.15 -21.43
CA GLU A 219 -13.07 -13.27 -22.21
C GLU A 219 -13.28 -14.52 -21.32
N THR A 220 -12.42 -14.68 -20.31
CA THR A 220 -12.52 -15.74 -19.30
C THR A 220 -12.45 -15.15 -17.91
N GLY A 221 -13.09 -15.82 -16.94
CA GLY A 221 -13.10 -15.40 -15.54
C GLY A 221 -14.28 -14.50 -15.21
N ASN A 222 -14.27 -13.95 -14.00
CA ASN A 222 -15.29 -13.02 -13.51
C ASN A 222 -14.77 -12.29 -12.26
N HIS A 223 -15.61 -11.39 -11.73
CA HIS A 223 -15.36 -10.69 -10.47
C HIS A 223 -15.05 -11.62 -9.29
N GLU A 224 -15.76 -12.75 -9.15
CA GLU A 224 -15.57 -13.69 -8.04
C GLU A 224 -14.19 -14.36 -8.09
N GLU A 225 -13.66 -14.62 -9.29
CA GLU A 225 -12.32 -15.14 -9.46
C GLU A 225 -11.23 -14.13 -9.09
N GLU A 226 -11.37 -12.86 -9.51
CA GLU A 226 -10.45 -11.79 -9.09
C GLU A 226 -10.45 -11.64 -7.56
N LEU A 227 -11.64 -11.66 -6.94
CA LEU A 227 -11.81 -11.63 -5.49
C LEU A 227 -11.15 -12.84 -4.81
N ARG A 228 -11.36 -14.05 -5.35
CA ARG A 228 -10.77 -15.29 -4.83
C ARG A 228 -9.24 -15.25 -4.88
N ARG A 229 -8.65 -14.76 -5.97
CA ARG A 229 -7.19 -14.61 -6.13
C ARG A 229 -6.63 -13.62 -5.12
N TRP A 230 -7.29 -12.47 -4.97
CA TRP A 230 -6.91 -11.46 -3.98
C TRP A 230 -6.98 -12.01 -2.56
N THR A 231 -8.12 -12.57 -2.15
CA THR A 231 -8.31 -13.16 -0.81
C THR A 231 -7.35 -14.31 -0.52
N ALA A 232 -6.98 -15.12 -1.53
CA ALA A 232 -6.00 -16.18 -1.34
C ALA A 232 -4.60 -15.66 -1.00
N LEU A 233 -4.23 -14.48 -1.53
CA LEU A 233 -2.95 -13.84 -1.24
C LEU A 233 -3.00 -13.02 0.04
N THR A 234 -4.09 -12.31 0.31
CA THR A 234 -4.19 -11.39 1.44
C THR A 234 -4.72 -12.04 2.71
N LEU A 235 -5.39 -13.19 2.61
CA LEU A 235 -6.16 -13.80 3.71
C LEU A 235 -7.15 -12.83 4.36
N ALA A 236 -7.57 -11.81 3.60
CA ALA A 236 -8.39 -10.70 4.05
C ALA A 236 -9.70 -10.59 3.24
N ARG A 237 -10.57 -9.70 3.70
CA ARG A 237 -11.77 -9.29 2.99
C ARG A 237 -11.55 -7.89 2.41
N PRO A 238 -11.97 -7.64 1.16
CA PRO A 238 -11.89 -6.31 0.61
C PRO A 238 -12.81 -5.35 1.36
N SER A 239 -12.32 -4.13 1.56
CA SER A 239 -13.13 -3.01 2.01
C SER A 239 -14.21 -2.74 0.96
N ARG A 240 -15.48 -2.95 1.34
CA ARG A 240 -16.60 -2.44 0.55
C ARG A 240 -16.81 -1.00 0.96
N VAL A 241 -16.38 -0.05 0.13
CA VAL A 241 -16.82 1.33 0.28
C VAL A 241 -18.32 1.34 -0.05
N ASN A 242 -19.14 1.74 0.92
CA ASN A 242 -20.59 1.94 0.73
C ASN A 242 -20.86 3.14 -0.18
#